data_AF-A0A7C9MV34-F1
#
_entry.id   AF-A0A7C9MV34-F1
#
_cell.length_a   1.000
_cell.length_b   1.000
_cell.length_c   1.000
_cell.angle_alpha   90.00
_cell.angle_beta   90.00
_cell.angle_gamma   90.00
#
_symmetry.space_group_name_H-M   'P 1'
#
loop_
_entity.id
_entity.type
_entity.pdbx_description
1 polymer ?
#
loop_
_entity_poly.entity_id
_entity_poly.type
_entity_poly.pdbx_seq_one_letter_code
_entity_poly.pdbx_strand_id
1 'polypeptide(L)'
;MRQLERSVSSYFDYIEGLIERRNAFTMTEFSDSIDRFLSFQEYKILPDNGSVSMGKAKEKASLEYEKFNKTQKIESDFDKQVKKIINNEKNN
;
A
#
# COMPACT_ATOMS: atom_id res chain seq x y z
N MET A 1 11.80 -6.56 -7.52
CA MET A 1 10.92 -7.29 -8.46
C MET A 1 10.92 -8.80 -8.24
N ARG A 2 12.07 -9.50 -8.25
CA ARG A 2 12.12 -10.99 -8.17
C ARG A 2 11.50 -11.64 -6.93
N GLN A 3 11.44 -10.96 -5.78
CA GLN A 3 10.86 -11.53 -4.55
C GLN A 3 9.34 -11.65 -4.61
N LEU A 4 8.66 -10.65 -5.20
CA LEU A 4 7.22 -10.69 -5.39
C LEU A 4 6.84 -11.78 -6.38
N GLU A 5 7.55 -11.85 -7.52
CA GLU A 5 7.35 -12.89 -8.53
C GLU A 5 7.49 -14.29 -7.92
N ARG A 6 8.53 -14.54 -7.11
CA ARG A 6 8.71 -15.82 -6.42
C ARG A 6 7.59 -16.13 -5.42
N SER A 7 7.09 -15.13 -4.70
CA SER A 7 6.01 -15.31 -3.72
C SER A 7 4.69 -15.63 -4.42
N VAL A 8 4.42 -14.96 -5.55
CA VAL A 8 3.25 -15.22 -6.39
C VAL A 8 3.29 -16.63 -6.98
N SER A 9 4.41 -17.04 -7.58
CA SER A 9 4.56 -18.41 -8.10
C SER A 9 4.41 -19.47 -6.99
N SER A 10 5.06 -19.26 -5.84
CA SER A 10 4.95 -20.20 -4.71
C SER A 10 3.53 -20.31 -4.14
N TYR A 11 2.71 -19.26 -4.23
CA TYR A 11 1.30 -19.33 -3.86
C TYR A 11 0.51 -20.20 -4.83
N PHE A 12 0.76 -20.06 -6.14
CA PHE A 12 0.11 -20.88 -7.17
C PHE A 12 0.42 -22.38 -6.99
N ASP A 13 1.68 -22.73 -6.72
CA ASP A 13 2.07 -24.13 -6.43
C ASP A 13 1.34 -24.68 -5.18
N TYR A 14 1.18 -23.84 -4.15
CA TYR A 14 0.48 -24.20 -2.91
C TYR A 14 -1.02 -24.45 -3.14
N ILE A 15 -1.70 -23.58 -3.88
CA ILE A 15 -3.14 -23.76 -4.16
C ILE A 15 -3.40 -24.88 -5.16
N GLU A 16 -2.49 -25.14 -6.10
CA GLU A 16 -2.59 -26.26 -7.04
C GLU A 16 -2.61 -27.58 -6.25
N GLY A 17 -1.67 -27.78 -5.31
CA GLY A 17 -1.65 -28.96 -4.44
C GLY A 17 -2.87 -29.11 -3.52
N LEU A 18 -3.57 -28.01 -3.20
CA LEU A 18 -4.82 -28.03 -2.44
C LEU A 18 -6.03 -28.41 -3.31
N ILE A 19 -6.09 -27.90 -4.54
CA ILE A 19 -7.15 -28.19 -5.52
C ILE A 19 -7.05 -29.63 -6.04
N GLU A 20 -5.83 -30.12 -6.28
CA GLU A 20 -5.58 -31.52 -6.68
C GLU A 20 -6.09 -32.53 -5.65
N ARG A 21 -6.12 -32.16 -4.37
CA ARG A 21 -6.69 -32.97 -3.27
C ARG A 21 -8.22 -32.92 -3.20
N ARG A 22 -8.89 -32.37 -4.23
CA ARG A 22 -10.35 -32.28 -4.42
C ARG A 22 -11.10 -31.47 -3.35
N ASN A 23 -10.44 -30.51 -2.72
CA ASN A 23 -11.14 -29.50 -1.94
C ASN A 23 -11.54 -28.36 -2.90
N ALA A 24 -12.80 -28.38 -3.34
CA ALA A 24 -13.35 -27.23 -4.06
C ALA A 24 -13.47 -26.06 -3.07
N PHE A 25 -12.92 -24.91 -3.45
CA PHE A 25 -12.98 -23.69 -2.64
C PHE A 25 -14.11 -22.78 -3.13
N THR A 26 -14.80 -22.17 -2.19
CA THR A 26 -15.55 -20.94 -2.42
C THR A 26 -14.59 -19.76 -2.54
N MET A 27 -15.05 -18.66 -3.15
CA MET A 27 -14.25 -17.43 -3.26
C MET A 27 -13.82 -16.87 -1.90
N THR A 28 -14.62 -17.09 -0.84
CA THR A 28 -14.27 -16.71 0.53
C THR A 28 -13.11 -17.54 1.06
N GLU A 29 -13.19 -18.87 0.93
CA GLU A 29 -12.12 -19.77 1.38
C GLU A 29 -10.80 -19.56 0.61
N PHE A 30 -10.91 -19.14 -0.65
CA PHE A 30 -9.76 -18.73 -1.48
C PHE A 30 -9.09 -17.46 -0.94
N SER A 31 -9.86 -16.48 -0.46
CA SER A 31 -9.30 -15.30 0.22
C SER A 31 -8.57 -15.71 1.50
N ASP A 32 -9.20 -16.57 2.31
CA ASP A 32 -8.60 -17.04 3.57
C ASP A 32 -7.34 -17.89 3.35
N SER A 33 -7.20 -18.56 2.19
CA SER A 33 -5.96 -19.27 1.86
C SER A 33 -4.78 -18.34 1.57
N ILE A 34 -5.02 -17.12 1.08
CA ILE A 34 -3.97 -16.12 0.87
C ILE A 34 -3.38 -15.70 2.22
N ASP A 35 -4.24 -15.39 3.20
CA ASP A 35 -3.78 -14.96 4.53
C ASP A 35 -3.02 -16.08 5.25
N ARG A 36 -3.47 -17.33 5.12
CA ARG A 36 -2.76 -18.50 5.65
C ARG A 36 -1.39 -18.70 5.01
N PHE A 37 -1.30 -18.55 3.68
CA PHE A 37 -0.04 -18.67 2.95
C PHE A 37 0.95 -17.58 3.36
N LEU A 38 0.51 -16.32 3.43
CA LEU A 38 1.34 -15.21 3.85
C LEU A 38 1.81 -15.37 5.30
N SER A 39 0.93 -15.83 6.20
CA SER A 39 1.27 -16.09 7.61
C SER A 39 2.34 -17.19 7.73
N PHE A 40 2.20 -18.26 6.95
CA PHE A 40 3.17 -19.37 6.92
C PHE A 40 4.55 -18.93 6.42
N GLN A 41 4.60 -17.99 5.48
CA GLN A 41 5.83 -17.38 4.97
C GLN A 41 6.36 -16.25 5.87
N GLU A 42 5.86 -16.12 7.10
CA GLU A 42 6.23 -15.10 8.09
C GLU A 42 5.99 -13.64 7.63
N TYR A 43 5.12 -13.43 6.63
CA TYR A 43 4.66 -12.09 6.30
C TYR A 43 3.68 -11.60 7.36
N LYS A 44 3.81 -10.32 7.72
CA LYS A 44 2.84 -9.65 8.60
C LYS A 44 1.54 -9.43 7.82
N ILE A 45 0.51 -10.19 8.18
CA ILE A 45 -0.85 -9.93 7.72
C ILE A 45 -1.29 -8.58 8.29
N LEU A 46 -1.94 -7.75 7.48
CA LEU A 46 -2.62 -6.55 7.97
C LEU A 46 -3.98 -7.00 8.56
N PRO A 47 -4.16 -7.03 9.90
CA PRO A 47 -5.39 -7.51 10.52
C PRO A 47 -6.60 -6.60 10.23
N ASP A 48 -6.35 -5.31 9.96
CA ASP A 48 -7.38 -4.29 9.79
C ASP A 48 -7.50 -3.78 8.34
N ASN A 49 -7.06 -4.57 7.35
CA ASN A 49 -7.17 -4.14 5.96
C ASN A 49 -8.65 -3.93 5.58
N GLY A 50 -8.98 -2.76 5.04
CA GLY A 50 -10.33 -2.44 4.56
C GLY A 50 -11.34 -1.96 5.61
N SER A 51 -11.01 -1.95 6.92
CA SER A 51 -11.90 -1.41 7.96
C SER A 51 -12.03 0.12 7.90
N VAL A 52 -11.03 0.79 7.32
CA VAL A 52 -11.03 2.23 7.05
C VAL A 52 -11.01 2.46 5.54
N SER A 53 -12.03 3.12 5.02
CA SER A 53 -12.05 3.50 3.60
C SER A 53 -10.91 4.47 3.29
N MET A 54 -10.43 4.44 2.04
CA MET A 54 -9.40 5.38 1.57
C MET A 54 -9.77 6.85 1.87
N GLY A 55 -11.06 7.20 1.74
CA GLY A 55 -11.57 8.52 2.08
C GLY A 55 -11.37 8.88 3.56
N LYS A 56 -11.76 7.99 4.47
CA LYS A 56 -11.56 8.18 5.92
C LYS A 56 -10.08 8.22 6.30
N ALA A 57 -9.24 7.40 5.66
CA ALA A 57 -7.81 7.40 5.91
C ALA A 57 -7.17 8.73 5.46
N LYS A 58 -7.56 9.26 4.30
CA LYS A 58 -7.09 10.55 3.78
C LYS A 58 -7.53 11.72 4.65
N GLU A 59 -8.80 11.72 5.06
CA GLU A 59 -9.33 12.74 5.98
C GLU A 59 -8.59 12.74 7.32
N LYS A 60 -8.39 11.56 7.92
CA LYS A 60 -7.61 11.42 9.15
C LYS A 60 -6.18 11.93 8.97
N ALA A 61 -5.52 11.58 7.86
CA ALA A 61 -4.16 12.05 7.57
C ALA A 61 -4.10 13.58 7.42
N SER A 62 -5.07 14.19 6.74
CA SER A 62 -5.17 15.65 6.60
C SER A 62 -5.38 16.34 7.95
N LEU A 63 -6.27 15.82 8.80
CA LEU A 63 -6.53 16.37 10.13
C LEU A 63 -5.31 16.29 11.05
N GLU A 64 -4.62 15.14 11.05
CA GLU A 64 -3.38 15.00 11.83
C GLU A 64 -2.28 15.92 11.28
N TYR A 65 -2.15 16.03 9.96
CA TYR A 65 -1.22 16.97 9.34
C TYR A 65 -1.49 18.41 9.79
N GLU A 66 -2.72 18.90 9.72
CA GLU A 66 -3.08 20.25 10.18
C GLU A 66 -2.78 20.45 11.68
N LYS A 67 -3.05 19.44 12.50
CA LYS A 67 -2.83 19.48 13.95
C LYS A 67 -1.34 19.60 14.31
N PHE A 68 -0.48 18.92 13.56
CA PHE A 68 0.97 18.89 13.82
C PHE A 68 1.76 19.92 12.99
N ASN A 69 1.20 20.44 11.90
CA ASN A 69 1.84 21.41 11.01
C ASN A 69 1.64 22.87 11.44
N LYS A 70 1.68 23.16 12.75
CA LYS A 70 1.34 24.50 13.29
C LYS A 70 2.43 25.56 13.07
N THR A 71 3.65 25.18 12.72
CA THR A 71 4.80 26.11 12.76
C THR A 71 5.76 25.98 11.57
N GLN A 72 5.42 25.23 10.52
CA GLN A 72 6.27 25.17 9.33
C GLN A 72 5.98 26.35 8.40
N LYS A 73 6.75 27.43 8.55
CA LYS A 73 7.10 28.30 7.42
C LYS A 73 8.32 27.69 6.72
N ILE A 74 8.15 26.53 6.12
CA ILE A 74 9.19 25.98 5.26
C ILE A 74 8.78 26.33 3.83
N GLU A 75 9.41 27.34 3.27
CA GLU A 75 9.48 27.41 1.81
C GLU A 75 10.28 26.18 1.39
N SER A 76 9.58 25.18 0.85
CA SER A 76 10.18 23.93 0.40
C SER A 76 11.31 24.27 -0.57
N ASP A 77 12.44 23.56 -0.52
CA ASP A 77 13.49 23.79 -1.51
C ASP A 77 12.98 23.53 -2.94
N PHE A 78 11.93 22.71 -3.08
CA PHE A 78 11.15 22.59 -4.31
C PHE A 78 10.44 23.90 -4.69
N ASP A 79 9.72 24.53 -3.76
CA ASP A 79 9.02 25.81 -3.98
C ASP A 79 10.01 26.93 -4.35
N LYS A 80 11.19 26.95 -3.73
CA LYS A 80 12.28 27.88 -4.11
C LYS A 80 12.76 27.65 -5.54
N GLN A 81 12.92 26.40 -5.94
CA GLN A 81 13.38 26.05 -7.28
C GLN A 81 12.33 26.41 -8.35
N VAL A 82 11.06 26.12 -8.08
CA VAL A 82 9.94 26.46 -8.98
C VAL A 82 9.78 27.97 -9.13
N LYS A 83 9.85 28.75 -8.04
CA LYS A 83 9.81 30.21 -8.11
C LYS A 83 10.97 30.80 -8.91
N LYS A 84 12.17 30.24 -8.80
CA LYS A 84 13.33 30.66 -9.62
C LYS A 84 13.08 30.43 -11.11
N ILE A 85 12.52 29.28 -11.49
CA ILE A 85 12.22 28.95 -12.89
C ILE A 85 11.16 29.93 -13.42
N ILE A 86 10.05 30.11 -12.69
CA ILE A 86 8.95 31.01 -13.10
C ILE A 86 9.42 32.48 -13.19
N ASN A 87 10.28 32.92 -12.27
CA ASN A 87 10.80 34.29 -12.31
C ASN A 87 11.82 34.51 -13.45
N ASN A 88 12.57 33.48 -13.86
CA ASN A 88 13.44 33.55 -15.03
C ASN A 88 12.66 33.59 -16.34
N GLU A 89 11.50 32.94 -16.43
CA GLU A 89 10.63 33.02 -17.61
C GLU A 89 9.94 34.38 -17.77
N LYS A 90 9.73 35.12 -16.68
CA LYS A 90 9.11 36.46 -16.71
C LYS A 90 10.08 37.62 -17.00
N ASN A 91 11.39 37.36 -16.93
CA ASN A 91 12.44 38.37 -17.14
C ASN A 91 13.12 38.26 -18.53
N ASN A 92 12.57 37.42 -19.42
CA ASN A 92 12.85 37.38 -20.86
C ASN A 92 11.65 37.93 -21.64
#